data_AF-A0A9X0DM05-F1
#
_entry.id   AF-A0A9X0DM05-F1
#
_cell.length_a   1.000
_cell.length_b   1.000
_cell.length_c   1.000
_cell.angle_alpha   90.00
_cell.angle_beta   90.00
_cell.angle_gamma   90.00
#
_symmetry.space_group_name_H-M   'P 1'
#
loop_
_entity.id
_entity.type
_entity.pdbx_description
1 polymer ?
#
loop_
_entity_poly.entity_id
_entity_poly.type
_entity_poly.pdbx_seq_one_letter_code
_entity_poly.pdbx_strand_id
1 'polypeptide(L)'
;MSTFGGYMPEFPDIRVDYFRQIPGRTSPLACFLSHVHNDHLVGLDNDRVKLPFVYCSAATKEILVRLEKRRDRLNLAQGILEKEKRTYKHLKNVLKPIPLETPTLIELAPKNEVRVTLFDANHCTGAVMFLFERENTAVLYTGDIRSEPWFVNNLTRNPFLIEYTSGMNTLDCIYLDTSNIGPMEFPTKAEGLKELIGKVKKYPPNTKFHFAAWTFGYEEVWATLSRTLDSQIHVDKYKIKLYESLRQEGSNGQLHFLAPEGPVLAGCVVGNSPKQGCLTTDKSVRIHSCEKGMGCSLYEEEDVVLIRLIISRLPSGVEVEEIGIGGGWGDLVPRHEVAMDFDDVKELLETVFAETEEPIVEDIRRMLLAELSSTAGAISLDGIPSVGDQISLKDLGESLLRKLAHKSSVVLDEKGLSTSQDDLLKVITFPYSRHSSYPELRHLVEIFKPKDVYPCTVNEENWYEGT
;
A
#
# COMPACT_ATOMS: atom_id res chain seq x y z
N MET A 1 4.13 2.86 8.32
CA MET A 1 4.88 1.59 8.34
C MET A 1 4.63 0.95 9.68
N SER A 2 4.34 -0.36 9.71
CA SER A 2 4.17 -1.06 10.98
C SER A 2 5.40 -0.93 11.87
N THR A 3 5.20 -0.63 13.15
CA THR A 3 6.25 -0.61 14.18
C THR A 3 6.13 -1.81 15.12
N PHE A 4 5.15 -2.69 14.88
CA PHE A 4 4.93 -3.88 15.68
C PHE A 4 6.07 -4.88 15.49
N GLY A 5 6.80 -5.19 16.57
CA GLY A 5 7.90 -6.17 16.56
C GLY A 5 7.45 -7.64 16.46
N GLY A 6 6.19 -7.90 16.10
CA GLY A 6 5.61 -9.22 15.89
C GLY A 6 5.45 -10.12 17.12
N TYR A 7 5.69 -9.60 18.33
CA TYR A 7 5.57 -10.34 19.58
C TYR A 7 4.26 -10.00 20.30
N MET A 8 3.47 -11.03 20.64
CA MET A 8 2.28 -10.91 21.48
C MET A 8 2.52 -11.66 22.80
N PRO A 9 2.46 -11.01 23.99
CA PRO A 9 2.70 -11.67 25.27
C PRO A 9 1.78 -12.85 25.55
N GLU A 10 0.55 -12.82 25.03
CA GLU A 10 -0.47 -13.87 25.16
C GLU A 10 -0.08 -15.15 24.41
N PHE A 11 0.71 -15.01 23.33
CA PHE A 11 1.18 -16.10 22.48
C PHE A 11 2.69 -15.97 22.24
N PRO A 12 3.53 -16.17 23.29
CA PRO A 12 4.95 -15.86 23.24
C PRO A 12 5.75 -16.77 22.28
N ASP A 13 5.15 -17.90 21.90
CA ASP A 13 5.67 -18.95 21.04
C ASP A 13 5.37 -18.76 19.55
N ILE A 14 4.61 -17.73 19.17
CA ILE A 14 4.37 -17.37 17.77
C ILE A 14 4.85 -15.96 17.43
N ARG A 15 5.07 -15.67 16.15
CA ARG A 15 5.32 -14.29 15.65
C ARG A 15 4.39 -13.94 14.50
N VAL A 16 4.04 -12.67 14.38
CA VAL A 16 3.21 -12.16 13.27
C VAL A 16 3.93 -11.01 12.59
N ASP A 17 4.05 -11.04 11.26
CA ASP A 17 4.60 -9.96 10.41
C ASP A 17 6.03 -9.47 10.72
N TYR A 18 6.75 -10.16 11.61
CA TYR A 18 8.13 -9.88 11.95
C TYR A 18 8.92 -11.19 12.08
N PHE A 19 9.97 -11.35 11.28
CA PHE A 19 10.65 -12.64 11.08
C PHE A 19 12.14 -12.61 11.45
N ARG A 20 12.63 -11.51 11.99
CA ARG A 20 13.98 -11.44 12.57
C ARG A 20 13.98 -12.01 13.98
N GLN A 21 15.13 -12.54 14.41
CA GLN A 21 15.32 -12.93 15.80
C GLN A 21 15.26 -11.69 16.70
N ILE A 22 14.44 -11.76 17.74
CA ILE A 22 14.34 -10.69 18.75
C ILE A 22 15.33 -10.99 19.87
N PRO A 23 16.30 -10.10 20.17
CA PRO A 23 17.24 -10.29 21.27
C PRO A 23 16.52 -10.54 22.60
N GLY A 24 17.02 -11.49 23.39
CA GLY A 24 16.43 -11.83 24.70
C GLY A 24 15.14 -12.65 24.65
N ARG A 25 14.61 -12.97 23.46
CA ARG A 25 13.43 -13.84 23.30
C ARG A 25 13.79 -15.17 22.65
N THR A 26 13.03 -16.20 22.98
CA THR A 26 13.11 -17.50 22.28
C THR A 26 12.66 -17.36 20.84
N SER A 27 13.18 -18.24 19.98
CA SER A 27 12.72 -18.34 18.60
C SER A 27 11.27 -18.85 18.56
N PRO A 28 10.43 -18.33 17.65
CA PRO A 28 9.06 -18.83 17.51
C PRO A 28 8.99 -20.28 17.05
N LEU A 29 7.92 -20.96 17.45
CA LEU A 29 7.54 -22.29 16.97
C LEU A 29 6.73 -22.21 15.66
N ALA A 30 6.03 -21.10 15.43
CA ALA A 30 5.34 -20.77 14.18
C ALA A 30 5.35 -19.26 13.93
N CYS A 31 5.30 -18.86 12.66
CA CYS A 31 5.08 -17.47 12.30
C CYS A 31 3.81 -17.33 11.45
N PHE A 32 3.30 -16.10 11.37
CA PHE A 32 2.11 -15.74 10.61
C PHE A 32 2.40 -14.50 9.76
N LEU A 33 1.87 -14.46 8.55
CA LEU A 33 1.99 -13.34 7.63
C LEU A 33 0.61 -12.86 7.19
N SER A 34 0.23 -11.64 7.56
CA SER A 34 -1.06 -11.05 7.24
C SER A 34 -1.18 -10.73 5.75
N HIS A 35 -0.17 -10.09 5.17
CA HIS A 35 -0.16 -9.68 3.76
C HIS A 35 1.25 -9.40 3.24
N VAL A 36 1.38 -8.91 2.00
CA VAL A 36 2.65 -8.87 1.27
C VAL A 36 3.29 -7.48 1.14
N HIS A 37 2.88 -6.48 1.93
CA HIS A 37 3.57 -5.18 1.93
C HIS A 37 4.90 -5.26 2.68
N ASN A 38 5.89 -4.50 2.19
CA ASN A 38 7.29 -4.69 2.55
C ASN A 38 7.57 -4.50 4.05
N ASP A 39 6.85 -3.61 4.72
CA ASP A 39 6.97 -3.36 6.16
C ASP A 39 6.49 -4.53 7.03
N HIS A 40 5.77 -5.49 6.46
CA HIS A 40 5.35 -6.74 7.12
C HIS A 40 6.21 -7.95 6.71
N LEU A 41 7.26 -7.77 5.89
CA LEU A 41 8.12 -8.87 5.40
C LEU A 41 9.50 -8.89 6.06
N VAL A 42 9.69 -8.10 7.12
CA VAL A 42 11.01 -7.87 7.74
C VAL A 42 11.64 -9.18 8.22
N GLY A 43 12.71 -9.61 7.54
CA GLY A 43 13.46 -10.83 7.84
C GLY A 43 13.17 -12.03 6.93
N LEU A 44 12.14 -11.97 6.09
CA LEU A 44 11.81 -13.08 5.17
C LEU A 44 12.78 -13.22 3.99
N ASP A 45 13.51 -12.17 3.67
CA ASP A 45 14.50 -12.12 2.58
C ASP A 45 15.80 -12.86 2.92
N ASN A 46 16.02 -13.20 4.19
CA ASN A 46 17.21 -13.91 4.66
C ASN A 46 17.07 -15.43 4.49
N ASP A 47 17.56 -15.94 3.37
CA ASP A 47 17.57 -17.38 3.03
C ASP A 47 18.50 -18.25 3.89
N ARG A 48 19.38 -17.64 4.70
CA ARG A 48 20.30 -18.35 5.59
C ARG A 48 19.67 -18.73 6.92
N VAL A 49 18.57 -18.07 7.30
CA VAL A 49 17.87 -18.33 8.55
C VAL A 49 16.80 -19.37 8.32
N LYS A 50 16.85 -20.46 9.09
CA LYS A 50 15.76 -21.44 9.11
C LYS A 50 14.58 -20.86 9.88
N LEU A 51 13.56 -20.42 9.16
CA LEU A 51 12.29 -20.02 9.73
C LEU A 51 11.45 -21.26 10.10
N PRO A 52 10.63 -21.19 11.16
CA PRO A 52 9.53 -22.13 11.33
C PRO A 52 8.52 -21.98 10.20
N PHE A 53 7.47 -22.80 10.18
CA PHE A 53 6.40 -22.62 9.22
C PHE A 53 5.76 -21.25 9.35
N VAL A 54 5.50 -20.63 8.19
CA VAL A 54 4.85 -19.31 8.10
C VAL A 54 3.44 -19.52 7.56
N TYR A 55 2.44 -19.29 8.40
CA TYR A 55 1.04 -19.44 8.06
C TYR A 55 0.47 -18.15 7.48
N CYS A 56 -0.33 -18.23 6.42
CA CYS A 56 -0.89 -17.07 5.72
C CYS A 56 -2.11 -17.46 4.90
N SER A 57 -2.73 -16.52 4.20
CA SER A 57 -3.76 -16.84 3.21
C SER A 57 -3.14 -17.52 1.97
N ALA A 58 -3.98 -18.25 1.21
CA ALA A 58 -3.53 -18.88 -0.02
C ALA A 58 -3.03 -17.88 -1.07
N ALA A 59 -3.70 -16.72 -1.18
CA ALA A 59 -3.30 -15.65 -2.08
C ALA A 59 -1.96 -15.03 -1.66
N THR A 60 -1.77 -14.73 -0.37
CA THR A 60 -0.50 -14.20 0.18
C THR A 60 0.67 -15.13 -0.14
N LYS A 61 0.50 -16.45 0.02
CA LYS A 61 1.53 -17.42 -0.35
C LYS A 61 1.92 -17.33 -1.83
N GLU A 62 0.95 -17.35 -2.75
CA GLU A 62 1.25 -17.37 -4.19
C GLU A 62 1.84 -16.05 -4.69
N ILE A 63 1.39 -14.92 -4.15
CA ILE A 63 1.95 -13.60 -4.44
C ILE A 63 3.38 -13.50 -3.92
N LEU A 64 3.62 -13.83 -2.65
CA LEU A 64 4.91 -13.66 -1.98
C LEU A 64 6.04 -14.38 -2.74
N VAL A 65 5.86 -15.66 -3.09
CA VAL A 65 6.90 -16.46 -3.77
C VAL A 65 7.19 -16.01 -5.21
N ARG A 66 6.38 -15.08 -5.74
CA ARG A 66 6.52 -14.48 -7.07
C ARG A 66 6.95 -13.03 -7.03
N LEU A 67 7.09 -12.41 -5.85
CA LEU A 67 7.52 -11.02 -5.77
C LEU A 67 8.93 -10.83 -6.32
N GLU A 68 9.08 -9.78 -7.12
CA GLU A 68 10.33 -9.34 -7.74
C GLU A 68 10.59 -7.89 -7.35
N LYS A 69 11.84 -7.57 -7.00
CA LYS A 69 12.24 -6.18 -6.74
C LYS A 69 12.13 -5.37 -8.03
N ARG A 70 11.64 -4.14 -7.95
CA ARG A 70 11.51 -3.25 -9.14
C ARG A 70 12.78 -3.17 -9.97
N ARG A 71 13.93 -2.97 -9.31
CA ARG A 71 15.23 -2.92 -9.99
C ARG A 71 15.47 -4.15 -10.85
N ASP A 72 15.18 -5.33 -10.32
CA ASP A 72 15.37 -6.59 -11.04
C ASP A 72 14.36 -6.72 -12.20
N ARG A 73 13.12 -6.26 -12.02
CA ARG A 73 12.12 -6.18 -13.11
C ARG A 73 12.58 -5.26 -14.25
N LEU A 74 13.09 -4.08 -13.92
CA LEU A 74 13.61 -3.11 -14.89
C LEU A 74 14.84 -3.64 -15.61
N ASN A 75 15.78 -4.24 -14.88
CA ASN A 75 16.96 -4.86 -15.46
C ASN A 75 16.58 -6.00 -16.42
N LEU A 76 15.56 -6.80 -16.10
CA LEU A 76 15.02 -7.82 -17.00
C LEU A 76 14.40 -7.19 -18.26
N ALA A 77 13.59 -6.13 -18.11
CA ALA A 77 12.97 -5.43 -19.24
C ALA A 77 13.99 -4.77 -20.17
N GLN A 78 15.14 -4.35 -19.63
CA GLN A 78 16.26 -3.77 -20.38
C GLN A 78 17.24 -4.82 -20.94
N GLY A 79 17.01 -6.11 -20.67
CA GLY A 79 17.90 -7.19 -21.11
C GLY A 79 19.22 -7.32 -20.33
N ILE A 80 19.36 -6.60 -19.21
CA ILE A 80 20.50 -6.70 -18.29
C ILE A 80 20.44 -8.01 -17.48
N LEU A 81 19.24 -8.43 -17.09
CA LEU A 81 18.99 -9.75 -16.48
C LEU A 81 18.43 -10.70 -17.53
N GLU A 82 18.96 -11.94 -17.55
CA GLU A 82 18.49 -12.99 -18.45
C GLU A 82 17.16 -13.62 -17.99
N LYS A 83 16.85 -13.53 -16.69
CA LYS A 83 15.68 -14.16 -16.07
C LYS A 83 15.14 -13.41 -14.86
N GLU A 84 13.88 -13.65 -14.57
CA GLU A 84 13.15 -13.20 -13.38
C GLU A 84 13.88 -13.59 -12.08
N LYS A 85 14.00 -12.63 -11.16
CA LYS A 85 14.59 -12.83 -9.83
C LYS A 85 13.53 -12.67 -8.75
N ARG A 86 12.97 -13.81 -8.32
CA ARG A 86 11.93 -13.88 -7.29
C ARG A 86 12.56 -13.90 -5.90
N THR A 87 12.30 -12.85 -5.12
CA THR A 87 12.97 -12.56 -3.84
C THR A 87 12.69 -13.63 -2.79
N TYR A 88 11.46 -14.12 -2.71
CA TYR A 88 10.99 -15.03 -1.65
C TYR A 88 10.72 -16.45 -2.15
N LYS A 89 11.29 -16.84 -3.30
CA LYS A 89 11.04 -18.17 -3.91
C LYS A 89 11.46 -19.31 -2.99
N HIS A 90 12.48 -19.12 -2.15
CA HIS A 90 12.96 -20.11 -1.17
C HIS A 90 11.91 -20.48 -0.11
N LEU A 91 10.94 -19.60 0.15
CA LEU A 91 9.91 -19.80 1.17
C LEU A 91 8.77 -20.72 0.73
N LYS A 92 8.74 -21.19 -0.53
CA LYS A 92 7.63 -21.99 -1.09
C LYS A 92 7.21 -23.19 -0.22
N ASN A 93 8.17 -23.87 0.40
CA ASN A 93 7.92 -25.05 1.24
C ASN A 93 7.65 -24.70 2.71
N VAL A 94 8.04 -23.49 3.13
CA VAL A 94 7.88 -22.95 4.49
C VAL A 94 6.48 -22.35 4.67
N LEU A 95 5.94 -21.71 3.62
CA LEU A 95 4.62 -21.09 3.63
C LEU A 95 3.49 -22.13 3.64
N LYS A 96 2.60 -22.03 4.63
CA LYS A 96 1.45 -22.91 4.84
C LYS A 96 0.16 -22.09 4.74
N PRO A 97 -0.63 -22.26 3.67
CA PRO A 97 -1.87 -21.52 3.53
C PRO A 97 -2.94 -22.07 4.50
N ILE A 98 -3.71 -21.19 5.13
CA ILE A 98 -4.91 -21.50 5.90
C ILE A 98 -6.12 -20.94 5.14
N PRO A 99 -7.20 -21.71 4.93
CA PRO A 99 -8.44 -21.18 4.35
C PRO A 99 -9.06 -20.09 5.24
N LEU A 100 -9.69 -19.10 4.62
CA LEU A 100 -10.45 -18.08 5.36
C LEU A 100 -11.61 -18.73 6.12
N GLU A 101 -11.97 -18.13 7.25
CA GLU A 101 -13.14 -18.47 8.07
C GLU A 101 -13.19 -19.97 8.41
N THR A 102 -12.02 -20.59 8.58
CA THR A 102 -11.89 -22.02 8.87
C THR A 102 -10.99 -22.19 10.11
N PRO A 103 -11.57 -22.42 11.31
CA PRO A 103 -10.81 -22.63 12.53
C PRO A 103 -9.83 -23.79 12.37
N THR A 104 -8.55 -23.50 12.51
CA THR A 104 -7.47 -24.45 12.23
C THR A 104 -6.62 -24.62 13.48
N LEU A 105 -6.52 -25.85 13.98
CA LEU A 105 -5.67 -26.18 15.12
C LEU A 105 -4.24 -26.43 14.64
N ILE A 106 -3.28 -25.70 15.19
CA ILE A 106 -1.86 -25.79 14.87
C ILE A 106 -1.11 -26.32 16.09
N GLU A 107 -0.54 -27.52 15.97
CA GLU A 107 0.36 -28.08 16.98
C GLU A 107 1.74 -27.42 16.85
N LEU A 108 2.16 -26.69 17.88
CA LEU A 108 3.44 -25.98 17.94
C LEU A 108 4.52 -26.83 18.59
N ALA A 109 4.13 -27.63 19.58
CA ALA A 109 4.94 -28.63 20.26
C ALA A 109 3.99 -29.67 20.90
N PRO A 110 4.49 -30.83 21.38
CA PRO A 110 3.63 -31.82 22.02
C PRO A 110 2.79 -31.22 23.16
N LYS A 111 1.46 -31.31 23.04
CA LYS A 111 0.47 -30.72 23.96
C LYS A 111 0.46 -29.18 24.02
N ASN A 112 1.08 -28.50 23.06
CA ASN A 112 0.99 -27.06 22.89
C ASN A 112 0.38 -26.74 21.52
N GLU A 113 -0.86 -26.29 21.53
CA GLU A 113 -1.63 -26.01 20.33
C GLU A 113 -2.17 -24.59 20.36
N VAL A 114 -2.36 -23.99 19.18
CA VAL A 114 -3.10 -22.73 19.01
C VAL A 114 -4.14 -22.92 17.93
N ARG A 115 -5.36 -22.47 18.18
CA ARG A 115 -6.38 -22.39 17.14
C ARG A 115 -6.26 -21.03 16.46
N VAL A 116 -6.25 -21.04 15.14
CA VAL A 116 -6.16 -19.83 14.32
C VAL A 116 -7.28 -19.81 13.29
N THR A 117 -7.96 -18.68 13.18
CA THR A 117 -8.97 -18.43 12.14
C THR A 117 -8.59 -17.15 11.39
N LEU A 118 -8.55 -17.21 10.05
CA LEU A 118 -8.25 -16.06 9.20
C LEU A 118 -9.53 -15.38 8.74
N PHE A 119 -9.55 -14.07 8.71
CA PHE A 119 -10.64 -13.26 8.15
C PHE A 119 -10.06 -12.28 7.14
N ASP A 120 -10.82 -11.91 6.11
CA ASP A 120 -10.43 -10.85 5.18
C ASP A 120 -10.14 -9.55 5.95
N ALA A 121 -9.13 -8.77 5.54
CA ALA A 121 -8.78 -7.48 6.16
C ALA A 121 -9.24 -6.25 5.37
N ASN A 122 -9.89 -6.44 4.21
CA ASN A 122 -10.32 -5.37 3.29
C ASN A 122 -9.17 -4.39 2.91
N HIS A 123 -7.93 -4.84 2.95
CA HIS A 123 -6.75 -3.99 2.76
C HIS A 123 -6.12 -4.15 1.37
N CYS A 124 -5.70 -5.37 1.04
CA CYS A 124 -5.25 -5.75 -0.29
C CYS A 124 -5.52 -7.24 -0.57
N THR A 125 -5.27 -7.69 -1.80
CA THR A 125 -5.46 -9.09 -2.18
C THR A 125 -4.72 -10.06 -1.26
N GLY A 126 -5.48 -10.91 -0.58
CA GLY A 126 -4.96 -11.92 0.33
C GLY A 126 -4.65 -11.42 1.74
N ALA A 127 -4.86 -10.13 2.04
CA ALA A 127 -4.67 -9.58 3.38
C ALA A 127 -5.67 -10.15 4.37
N VAL A 128 -5.18 -10.55 5.55
CA VAL A 128 -6.01 -11.19 6.56
C VAL A 128 -5.79 -10.64 7.97
N MET A 129 -6.87 -10.63 8.74
CA MET A 129 -6.82 -10.63 10.20
C MET A 129 -6.66 -12.07 10.71
N PHE A 130 -6.06 -12.22 11.89
CA PHE A 130 -5.93 -13.50 12.59
C PHE A 130 -6.62 -13.45 13.95
N LEU A 131 -7.56 -14.36 14.19
CA LEU A 131 -8.03 -14.69 15.53
C LEU A 131 -7.20 -15.86 16.06
N PHE A 132 -6.46 -15.63 17.14
CA PHE A 132 -5.70 -16.63 17.88
C PHE A 132 -6.43 -17.01 19.16
N GLU A 133 -6.64 -18.31 19.37
CA GLU A 133 -7.34 -18.84 20.54
C GLU A 133 -6.52 -19.99 21.17
N ARG A 134 -6.31 -19.91 22.48
CA ARG A 134 -5.73 -20.98 23.30
C ARG A 134 -6.34 -20.94 24.68
N GLU A 135 -6.96 -22.06 25.10
CA GLU A 135 -7.64 -22.16 26.40
C GLU A 135 -8.65 -21.02 26.62
N ASN A 136 -8.41 -20.14 27.61
CA ASN A 136 -9.25 -18.98 27.93
C ASN A 136 -8.70 -17.67 27.37
N THR A 137 -7.75 -17.73 26.43
CA THR A 137 -7.08 -16.57 25.85
C THR A 137 -7.43 -16.43 24.37
N ALA A 138 -7.87 -15.24 23.98
CA ALA A 138 -8.25 -14.91 22.61
C ALA A 138 -7.72 -13.53 22.20
N VAL A 139 -6.99 -13.46 21.09
CA VAL A 139 -6.41 -12.23 20.55
C VAL A 139 -6.78 -12.08 19.08
N LEU A 140 -7.18 -10.86 18.68
CA LEU A 140 -7.38 -10.51 17.28
C LEU A 140 -6.23 -9.63 16.79
N TYR A 141 -5.45 -10.12 15.83
CA TYR A 141 -4.46 -9.34 15.10
C TYR A 141 -5.04 -8.87 13.78
N THR A 142 -5.11 -7.56 13.56
CA THR A 142 -5.81 -7.00 12.39
C THR A 142 -4.96 -6.98 11.12
N GLY A 143 -3.64 -7.07 11.22
CA GLY A 143 -2.76 -6.69 10.10
C GLY A 143 -2.98 -5.23 9.75
N ASP A 144 -2.84 -4.88 8.48
CA ASP A 144 -3.37 -3.62 7.96
C ASP A 144 -4.83 -3.83 7.56
N ILE A 145 -5.73 -2.89 7.91
CA ILE A 145 -7.18 -3.09 7.79
C ILE A 145 -7.90 -1.83 7.30
N ARG A 146 -8.97 -2.03 6.51
CA ARG A 146 -10.00 -1.02 6.20
C ARG A 146 -11.35 -1.42 6.83
N SER A 147 -11.63 -0.96 8.05
CA SER A 147 -12.80 -1.31 8.86
C SER A 147 -14.02 -0.43 8.57
N GLU A 148 -14.40 -0.33 7.30
CA GLU A 148 -15.62 0.39 6.89
C GLU A 148 -16.87 -0.17 7.58
N PRO A 149 -17.93 0.64 7.80
CA PRO A 149 -19.11 0.19 8.54
C PRO A 149 -19.77 -1.08 7.98
N TRP A 150 -19.85 -1.22 6.64
CA TRP A 150 -20.39 -2.42 6.01
C TRP A 150 -19.54 -3.66 6.29
N PHE A 151 -18.22 -3.50 6.34
CA PHE A 151 -17.25 -4.57 6.58
C PHE A 151 -17.33 -5.02 8.05
N VAL A 152 -17.35 -4.08 8.99
CA VAL A 152 -17.55 -4.38 10.42
C VAL A 152 -18.88 -5.07 10.66
N ASN A 153 -19.96 -4.64 9.99
CA ASN A 153 -21.26 -5.32 10.04
C ASN A 153 -21.24 -6.76 9.51
N ASN A 154 -20.31 -7.12 8.62
CA ASN A 154 -20.12 -8.51 8.21
C ASN A 154 -19.39 -9.31 9.29
N LEU A 155 -18.40 -8.72 9.97
CA LEU A 155 -17.69 -9.37 11.08
C LEU A 155 -18.65 -9.74 12.23
N THR A 156 -19.60 -8.87 12.57
CA THR A 156 -20.58 -9.15 13.66
C THR A 156 -21.54 -10.30 13.35
N ARG A 157 -21.66 -10.68 12.07
CA ARG A 157 -22.51 -11.78 11.60
C ARG A 157 -21.71 -13.05 11.35
N ASN A 158 -20.38 -12.99 11.42
CA ASN A 158 -19.53 -14.14 11.16
C ASN A 158 -19.68 -15.17 12.31
N PRO A 159 -19.99 -16.45 12.01
CA PRO A 159 -20.20 -17.48 13.04
C PRO A 159 -19.04 -17.69 14.01
N PHE A 160 -17.81 -17.37 13.61
CA PHE A 160 -16.60 -17.54 14.41
C PHE A 160 -16.20 -16.28 15.18
N LEU A 161 -16.85 -15.13 14.92
CA LEU A 161 -16.64 -13.87 15.63
C LEU A 161 -17.85 -13.45 16.46
N ILE A 162 -19.02 -14.05 16.22
CA ILE A 162 -20.27 -13.63 16.84
C ILE A 162 -20.20 -13.67 18.38
N GLU A 163 -19.56 -14.67 18.98
CA GLU A 163 -19.41 -14.76 20.44
C GLU A 163 -18.65 -13.56 21.03
N TYR A 164 -17.64 -13.05 20.32
CA TYR A 164 -16.86 -11.88 20.72
C TYR A 164 -17.62 -10.57 20.48
N THR A 165 -18.27 -10.45 19.32
CA THR A 165 -19.02 -9.23 18.96
C THR A 165 -20.37 -9.09 19.68
N SER A 166 -20.94 -10.19 20.17
CA SER A 166 -22.17 -10.17 20.98
C SER A 166 -21.90 -10.02 22.48
N GLY A 167 -20.63 -10.01 22.90
CA GLY A 167 -20.21 -9.94 24.31
C GLY A 167 -20.44 -11.23 25.11
N MET A 168 -20.58 -12.38 24.45
CA MET A 168 -20.59 -13.69 25.13
C MET A 168 -19.19 -14.07 25.60
N ASN A 169 -18.20 -13.82 24.74
CA ASN A 169 -16.78 -13.89 25.04
C ASN A 169 -16.16 -12.49 24.89
N THR A 170 -14.95 -12.31 25.42
CA THR A 170 -14.21 -11.05 25.33
C THR A 170 -12.80 -11.34 24.89
N LEU A 171 -12.32 -10.63 23.86
CA LEU A 171 -10.93 -10.68 23.44
C LEU A 171 -10.03 -10.10 24.53
N ASP A 172 -8.90 -10.75 24.80
CA ASP A 172 -7.88 -10.22 25.72
C ASP A 172 -7.21 -8.98 25.14
N CYS A 173 -6.89 -9.00 23.85
CA CYS A 173 -6.28 -7.87 23.17
C CYS A 173 -6.69 -7.81 21.69
N ILE A 174 -6.81 -6.60 21.15
CA ILE A 174 -6.76 -6.35 19.70
C ILE A 174 -5.43 -5.69 19.37
N TYR A 175 -4.65 -6.33 18.49
CA TYR A 175 -3.47 -5.72 17.87
C TYR A 175 -3.94 -5.01 16.60
N LEU A 176 -4.03 -3.69 16.70
CA LEU A 176 -4.79 -2.83 15.81
C LEU A 176 -3.88 -2.05 14.86
N ASP A 177 -4.23 -2.04 13.57
CA ASP A 177 -3.71 -1.05 12.62
C ASP A 177 -4.02 0.37 13.09
N THR A 178 -3.00 1.06 13.59
CA THR A 178 -3.10 2.45 14.05
C THR A 178 -2.45 3.41 13.06
N SER A 179 -2.35 3.04 11.78
CA SER A 179 -1.72 3.86 10.75
C SER A 179 -2.36 5.22 10.58
N ASN A 180 -3.66 5.35 10.89
CA ASN A 180 -4.37 6.63 10.87
C ASN A 180 -5.23 6.83 12.12
N ILE A 181 -4.61 7.38 13.16
CA ILE A 181 -5.30 7.83 14.39
C ILE A 181 -5.56 9.35 14.41
N GLY A 182 -5.22 10.05 13.33
CA GLY A 182 -5.45 11.48 13.19
C GLY A 182 -6.94 11.83 13.03
N PRO A 183 -7.31 13.11 13.17
CA PRO A 183 -8.71 13.57 13.10
C PRO A 183 -9.29 13.56 11.67
N MET A 184 -8.57 12.99 10.71
CA MET A 184 -8.94 13.03 9.30
C MET A 184 -9.98 11.96 8.99
N GLU A 185 -11.11 12.39 8.46
CA GLU A 185 -12.14 11.52 7.92
C GLU A 185 -11.76 11.05 6.51
N PHE A 186 -11.97 9.78 6.23
CA PHE A 186 -11.74 9.19 4.91
C PHE A 186 -13.08 8.86 4.26
N PRO A 187 -13.33 9.32 3.02
CA PRO A 187 -14.47 8.83 2.25
C PRO A 187 -14.41 7.32 2.11
N THR A 188 -15.57 6.68 2.06
CA THR A 188 -15.63 5.24 1.80
C THR A 188 -15.04 4.92 0.42
N LYS A 189 -14.51 3.70 0.24
CA LYS A 189 -14.06 3.19 -1.07
C LYS A 189 -15.16 3.36 -2.11
N ALA A 190 -16.41 3.09 -1.73
CA ALA A 190 -17.58 3.26 -2.61
C ALA A 190 -17.79 4.72 -3.07
N GLU A 191 -17.66 5.71 -2.17
CA GLU A 191 -17.74 7.13 -2.52
C GLU A 191 -16.58 7.56 -3.42
N GLY A 192 -15.38 7.07 -3.12
CA GLY A 192 -14.19 7.24 -3.95
C GLY A 192 -14.36 6.74 -5.38
N LEU A 193 -14.81 5.50 -5.52
CA LEU A 193 -15.09 4.90 -6.82
C LEU A 193 -16.21 5.64 -7.56
N LYS A 194 -17.26 6.10 -6.86
CA LYS A 194 -18.32 6.92 -7.45
C LYS A 194 -17.77 8.24 -8.00
N GLU A 195 -16.89 8.91 -7.27
CA GLU A 195 -16.22 10.11 -7.73
C GLU A 195 -15.37 9.85 -8.98
N LEU A 196 -14.55 8.80 -8.95
CA LEU A 196 -13.72 8.37 -10.08
C LEU A 196 -14.56 8.14 -11.33
N ILE A 197 -15.64 7.35 -11.22
CA ILE A 197 -16.58 7.06 -12.31
C ILE A 197 -17.14 8.36 -12.89
N GLY A 198 -17.58 9.29 -12.02
CA GLY A 198 -18.14 10.57 -12.43
C GLY A 198 -17.16 11.46 -13.18
N LYS A 199 -15.85 11.37 -12.87
CA LYS A 199 -14.80 12.12 -13.56
C LYS A 199 -14.40 11.49 -14.89
N VAL A 200 -14.10 10.18 -14.92
CA VAL A 200 -13.61 9.52 -16.14
C VAL A 200 -14.65 9.46 -17.26
N LYS A 201 -15.95 9.39 -16.93
CA LYS A 201 -17.04 9.38 -17.93
C LYS A 201 -17.19 10.66 -18.75
N LYS A 202 -16.59 11.77 -18.29
CA LYS A 202 -16.66 13.06 -19.00
C LYS A 202 -15.73 13.12 -20.21
N TYR A 203 -14.73 12.24 -20.26
CA TYR A 203 -13.71 12.27 -21.29
C TYR A 203 -14.16 11.55 -22.56
N PRO A 204 -13.70 11.99 -23.75
CA PRO A 204 -13.96 11.33 -25.02
C PRO A 204 -13.63 9.82 -25.01
N PRO A 205 -14.27 8.99 -25.84
CA PRO A 205 -14.00 7.55 -25.94
C PRO A 205 -12.56 7.17 -26.32
N ASN A 206 -11.78 8.11 -26.83
CA ASN A 206 -10.44 7.89 -27.36
C ASN A 206 -9.36 8.23 -26.32
N THR A 207 -9.74 8.90 -25.23
CA THR A 207 -8.82 9.38 -24.20
C THR A 207 -8.08 8.21 -23.56
N LYS A 208 -6.76 8.32 -23.47
CA LYS A 208 -5.93 7.37 -22.74
C LYS A 208 -5.75 7.80 -21.30
N PHE A 209 -5.84 6.84 -20.40
CA PHE A 209 -5.68 7.04 -18.97
C PHE A 209 -4.46 6.27 -18.46
N HIS A 210 -3.73 6.87 -17.54
CA HIS A 210 -2.74 6.17 -16.71
C HIS A 210 -3.16 6.22 -15.25
N PHE A 211 -3.36 5.05 -14.64
CA PHE A 211 -3.59 4.89 -13.22
C PHE A 211 -2.35 4.30 -12.56
N ALA A 212 -1.70 5.08 -11.69
CA ALA A 212 -0.51 4.62 -10.98
C ALA A 212 -0.90 3.81 -9.73
N ALA A 213 -1.04 2.49 -9.89
CA ALA A 213 -1.11 1.56 -8.75
C ALA A 213 0.33 1.21 -8.32
N TRP A 214 0.83 1.87 -7.27
CA TRP A 214 2.18 1.64 -6.75
C TRP A 214 2.28 0.42 -5.82
N THR A 215 1.20 0.02 -5.15
CA THR A 215 1.19 -1.16 -4.27
C THR A 215 -0.10 -1.99 -4.47
N PHE A 216 -0.20 -3.13 -3.79
CA PHE A 216 -1.41 -3.96 -3.76
C PHE A 216 -2.54 -3.25 -3.00
N GLY A 217 -3.80 -3.51 -3.37
CA GLY A 217 -4.99 -2.94 -2.71
C GLY A 217 -5.84 -2.01 -3.56
N TYR A 218 -5.47 -1.82 -4.84
CA TYR A 218 -6.22 -1.01 -5.80
C TYR A 218 -6.94 -1.85 -6.88
N GLU A 219 -7.11 -3.15 -6.63
CA GLU A 219 -7.72 -4.11 -7.56
C GLU A 219 -9.17 -3.74 -7.90
N GLU A 220 -9.94 -3.24 -6.94
CA GLU A 220 -11.30 -2.73 -7.17
C GLU A 220 -11.33 -1.50 -8.07
N VAL A 221 -10.31 -0.64 -8.00
CA VAL A 221 -10.16 0.51 -8.88
C VAL A 221 -9.95 0.04 -10.31
N TRP A 222 -9.11 -0.98 -10.52
CA TRP A 222 -8.94 -1.59 -11.85
C TRP A 222 -10.23 -2.18 -12.38
N ALA A 223 -10.93 -2.99 -11.60
CA ALA A 223 -12.23 -3.56 -12.01
C ALA A 223 -13.24 -2.45 -12.37
N THR A 224 -13.30 -1.39 -11.55
CA THR A 224 -14.21 -0.25 -11.75
C THR A 224 -13.88 0.53 -13.02
N LEU A 225 -12.61 0.88 -13.23
CA LEU A 225 -12.16 1.61 -14.43
C LEU A 225 -12.44 0.80 -15.69
N SER A 226 -12.08 -0.50 -15.67
CA SER A 226 -12.29 -1.38 -16.81
C SER A 226 -13.76 -1.49 -17.18
N ARG A 227 -14.63 -1.70 -16.18
CA ARG A 227 -16.08 -1.78 -16.37
C ARG A 227 -16.70 -0.46 -16.85
N THR A 228 -16.18 0.67 -16.38
CA THR A 228 -16.72 2.01 -16.64
C THR A 228 -16.39 2.50 -18.04
N LEU A 229 -15.18 2.23 -18.50
CA LEU A 229 -14.66 2.69 -19.78
C LEU A 229 -14.70 1.61 -20.88
N ASP A 230 -15.25 0.44 -20.55
CA ASP A 230 -15.38 -0.74 -21.43
C ASP A 230 -14.06 -1.10 -22.12
N SER A 231 -13.00 -1.16 -21.31
CA SER A 231 -11.64 -1.43 -21.78
C SER A 231 -10.90 -2.29 -20.76
N GLN A 232 -10.08 -3.23 -21.21
CA GLN A 232 -9.10 -3.84 -20.31
C GLN A 232 -8.03 -2.82 -19.89
N ILE A 233 -7.25 -3.19 -18.89
CA ILE A 233 -6.19 -2.37 -18.30
C ILE A 233 -4.84 -3.00 -18.63
N HIS A 234 -4.03 -2.25 -19.37
CA HIS A 234 -2.66 -2.64 -19.65
C HIS A 234 -1.83 -2.62 -18.37
N VAL A 235 -1.31 -3.78 -17.99
CA VAL A 235 -0.32 -3.95 -16.92
C VAL A 235 0.93 -4.62 -17.47
N ASP A 236 2.04 -4.44 -16.76
CA ASP A 236 3.29 -5.13 -17.11
C ASP A 236 3.17 -6.66 -16.92
N LYS A 237 4.06 -7.40 -17.60
CA LYS A 237 4.07 -8.88 -17.57
C LYS A 237 4.25 -9.44 -16.15
N TYR A 238 4.87 -8.70 -15.25
CA TYR A 238 5.04 -9.12 -13.86
C TYR A 238 3.70 -9.08 -13.13
N LYS A 239 2.97 -7.95 -13.18
CA LYS A 239 1.64 -7.83 -12.56
C LYS A 239 0.65 -8.87 -13.09
N ILE A 240 0.55 -9.08 -14.40
CA ILE A 240 -0.42 -10.06 -14.92
C ILE A 240 -0.12 -11.47 -14.41
N LYS A 241 1.15 -11.89 -14.38
CA LYS A 241 1.57 -13.20 -13.86
C LYS A 241 1.26 -13.38 -12.37
N LEU A 242 1.33 -12.31 -11.58
CA LEU A 242 0.95 -12.34 -10.16
C LEU A 242 -0.53 -12.68 -10.01
N TYR A 243 -1.43 -11.94 -10.66
CA TYR A 243 -2.87 -12.16 -10.52
C TYR A 243 -3.35 -13.43 -11.24
N GLU A 244 -2.71 -13.82 -12.36
CA GLU A 244 -2.95 -15.13 -12.98
C GLU A 244 -2.61 -16.29 -12.04
N SER A 245 -1.61 -16.13 -11.17
CA SER A 245 -1.25 -17.18 -10.21
C SER A 245 -2.29 -17.43 -9.11
N LEU A 246 -3.23 -16.49 -8.94
CA LEU A 246 -4.39 -16.66 -8.05
C LEU A 246 -5.47 -17.57 -8.65
N ARG A 247 -5.29 -17.95 -9.92
CA ARG A 247 -6.04 -19.02 -10.59
C ARG A 247 -5.20 -20.30 -10.52
N GLN A 248 -5.66 -21.29 -9.78
CA GLN A 248 -5.03 -22.62 -9.79
C GLN A 248 -5.91 -23.60 -10.55
N GLU A 249 -5.33 -24.27 -11.54
CA GLU A 249 -5.94 -25.45 -12.14
C GLU A 249 -5.62 -26.66 -11.25
N GLY A 250 -6.65 -27.24 -10.65
CA GLY A 250 -6.53 -28.49 -9.92
C GLY A 250 -6.20 -29.64 -10.86
N SER A 251 -5.63 -30.73 -10.33
CA SER A 251 -5.30 -31.95 -11.09
C SER A 251 -6.48 -32.57 -11.85
N ASN A 252 -7.71 -32.22 -11.44
CA ASN A 252 -8.96 -32.72 -12.02
C ASN A 252 -9.53 -31.76 -13.07
N GLY A 253 -8.80 -30.72 -13.47
CA GLY A 253 -9.25 -29.66 -14.39
C GLY A 253 -10.22 -28.66 -13.76
N GLN A 254 -10.48 -28.73 -12.46
CA GLN A 254 -11.29 -27.73 -11.74
C GLN A 254 -10.45 -26.49 -11.41
N LEU A 255 -10.97 -25.31 -11.75
CA LEU A 255 -10.36 -24.04 -11.38
C LEU A 255 -10.69 -23.71 -9.92
N HIS A 256 -9.64 -23.51 -9.12
CA HIS A 256 -9.72 -22.96 -7.77
C HIS A 256 -9.20 -21.52 -7.79
N PHE A 257 -9.98 -20.60 -7.24
CA PHE A 257 -9.57 -19.22 -7.08
C PHE A 257 -9.12 -19.00 -5.63
N LEU A 258 -7.92 -18.46 -5.48
CA LEU A 258 -7.31 -18.25 -4.17
C LEU A 258 -7.69 -16.91 -3.54
N ALA A 259 -8.30 -16.02 -4.32
CA ALA A 259 -8.83 -14.73 -3.90
C ALA A 259 -10.12 -14.42 -4.69
N PRO A 260 -11.15 -13.80 -4.08
CA PRO A 260 -12.41 -13.45 -4.75
C PRO A 260 -12.27 -12.63 -6.04
N GLU A 261 -11.28 -11.76 -6.10
CA GLU A 261 -10.98 -10.84 -7.21
C GLU A 261 -10.20 -11.51 -8.35
N GLY A 262 -9.58 -12.68 -8.11
CA GLY A 262 -8.77 -13.40 -9.10
C GLY A 262 -9.45 -13.57 -10.47
N PRO A 263 -10.70 -14.08 -10.53
CA PRO A 263 -11.48 -14.18 -11.77
C PRO A 263 -11.70 -12.84 -12.48
N VAL A 264 -11.97 -11.76 -11.74
CA VAL A 264 -12.23 -10.44 -12.33
C VAL A 264 -10.96 -9.86 -12.93
N LEU A 265 -9.82 -10.05 -12.27
CA LEU A 265 -8.54 -9.50 -12.70
C LEU A 265 -7.92 -10.29 -13.84
N ALA A 266 -7.81 -11.61 -13.69
CA ALA A 266 -7.05 -12.48 -14.59
C ALA A 266 -7.93 -13.41 -15.45
N GLY A 267 -9.25 -13.30 -15.33
CA GLY A 267 -10.21 -14.12 -16.07
C GLY A 267 -10.48 -15.47 -15.43
N CYS A 268 -11.37 -16.25 -16.04
CA CYS A 268 -11.71 -17.60 -15.61
C CYS A 268 -12.15 -18.45 -16.81
N VAL A 269 -12.41 -19.74 -16.58
CA VAL A 269 -13.13 -20.57 -17.55
C VAL A 269 -14.49 -20.89 -16.95
N VAL A 270 -15.55 -20.59 -17.70
CA VAL A 270 -16.94 -20.90 -17.32
C VAL A 270 -17.45 -21.96 -18.28
N GLY A 271 -17.62 -23.19 -17.79
CA GLY A 271 -17.84 -24.35 -18.64
C GLY A 271 -16.59 -24.62 -19.51
N ASN A 272 -16.76 -24.56 -20.84
CA ASN A 272 -15.65 -24.66 -21.80
C ASN A 272 -15.27 -23.30 -22.41
N SER A 273 -15.86 -22.21 -21.91
CA SER A 273 -15.70 -20.88 -22.48
C SER A 273 -14.71 -20.06 -21.65
N PRO A 274 -13.56 -19.67 -22.19
CA PRO A 274 -12.67 -18.74 -21.51
C PRO A 274 -13.35 -17.37 -21.40
N LYS A 275 -13.26 -16.77 -20.22
CA LYS A 275 -13.67 -15.41 -19.92
C LYS A 275 -12.42 -14.63 -19.56
N GLN A 276 -12.17 -13.55 -20.30
CA GLN A 276 -11.04 -12.67 -20.04
C GLN A 276 -11.29 -11.85 -18.77
N GLY A 277 -10.23 -11.57 -18.02
CA GLY A 277 -10.25 -10.63 -16.91
C GLY A 277 -10.10 -9.19 -17.38
N CYS A 278 -10.12 -8.25 -16.43
CA CYS A 278 -9.93 -6.83 -16.73
C CYS A 278 -8.47 -6.46 -17.00
N LEU A 279 -7.49 -7.27 -16.58
CA LEU A 279 -6.07 -7.01 -16.83
C LEU A 279 -5.62 -7.63 -18.16
N THR A 280 -4.71 -6.94 -18.85
CA THR A 280 -4.12 -7.41 -20.11
C THR A 280 -2.67 -6.93 -20.27
N THR A 281 -1.89 -7.61 -21.10
CA THR A 281 -0.60 -7.10 -21.58
C THR A 281 -0.70 -6.37 -22.92
N ASP A 282 -1.91 -6.28 -23.49
CA ASP A 282 -2.16 -5.50 -24.70
C ASP A 282 -1.95 -4.01 -24.41
N LYS A 283 -1.04 -3.38 -25.16
CA LYS A 283 -0.68 -1.96 -25.04
C LYS A 283 -1.59 -1.03 -25.83
N SER A 284 -2.47 -1.57 -26.67
CA SER A 284 -3.38 -0.79 -27.54
C SER A 284 -4.64 -0.31 -26.81
N VAL A 285 -4.93 -0.87 -25.63
CA VAL A 285 -6.06 -0.49 -24.80
C VAL A 285 -5.90 0.95 -24.30
N ARG A 286 -7.01 1.57 -23.88
CA ARG A 286 -7.00 2.98 -23.47
C ARG A 286 -6.70 3.22 -21.98
N ILE A 287 -6.61 2.18 -21.16
CA ILE A 287 -6.32 2.31 -19.72
C ILE A 287 -5.01 1.60 -19.41
N HIS A 288 -4.08 2.29 -18.76
CA HIS A 288 -2.77 1.75 -18.43
C HIS A 288 -2.52 1.85 -16.93
N SER A 289 -1.97 0.79 -16.35
CA SER A 289 -1.44 0.75 -14.98
C SER A 289 -0.07 0.05 -14.93
N CYS A 290 0.59 -0.03 -16.09
CA CYS A 290 1.96 -0.53 -16.21
C CYS A 290 2.95 0.40 -15.50
N GLU A 291 4.09 -0.17 -15.13
CA GLU A 291 5.20 0.54 -14.49
C GLU A 291 6.08 1.31 -15.50
N LYS A 292 6.52 2.54 -15.15
CA LYS A 292 7.42 3.34 -15.99
C LYS A 292 8.75 2.62 -16.19
N GLY A 293 9.23 2.58 -17.42
CA GLY A 293 10.46 1.87 -17.81
C GLY A 293 10.22 0.45 -18.36
N MET A 294 8.98 -0.05 -18.36
CA MET A 294 8.63 -1.38 -18.91
C MET A 294 8.33 -1.37 -20.43
N GLY A 295 8.83 -0.38 -21.17
CA GLY A 295 8.67 -0.29 -22.63
C GLY A 295 7.24 -0.06 -23.12
N CYS A 296 6.44 0.74 -22.39
CA CYS A 296 5.10 1.15 -22.81
C CYS A 296 5.16 2.51 -23.52
N SER A 297 4.64 2.59 -24.75
CA SER A 297 4.66 3.82 -25.56
C SER A 297 3.83 4.95 -24.98
N LEU A 298 2.85 4.66 -24.11
CA LEU A 298 2.05 5.66 -23.40
C LEU A 298 2.91 6.76 -22.74
N TYR A 299 4.10 6.43 -22.26
CA TYR A 299 4.99 7.41 -21.61
C TYR A 299 5.61 8.43 -22.55
N GLU A 300 5.50 8.20 -23.86
CA GLU A 300 5.95 9.12 -24.93
C GLU A 300 4.80 9.99 -25.44
N GLU A 301 3.57 9.77 -24.97
CA GLU A 301 2.37 10.48 -25.41
C GLU A 301 2.08 11.71 -24.53
N GLU A 302 1.75 12.84 -25.15
CA GLU A 302 1.48 14.12 -24.45
C GLU A 302 0.02 14.27 -23.97
N ASP A 303 -0.89 13.45 -24.51
CA ASP A 303 -2.34 13.51 -24.27
C ASP A 303 -2.84 12.30 -23.46
N VAL A 304 -2.24 12.12 -22.29
CA VAL A 304 -2.59 11.07 -21.32
C VAL A 304 -3.15 11.71 -20.06
N VAL A 305 -4.33 11.26 -19.65
CA VAL A 305 -4.95 11.70 -18.40
C VAL A 305 -4.45 10.84 -17.25
N LEU A 306 -3.84 11.47 -16.25
CA LEU A 306 -3.32 10.79 -15.08
C LEU A 306 -4.41 10.63 -14.02
N ILE A 307 -4.57 9.43 -13.49
CA ILE A 307 -5.45 9.13 -12.37
C ILE A 307 -4.57 8.91 -11.14
N ARG A 308 -4.75 9.76 -10.13
CA ARG A 308 -4.00 9.74 -8.87
C ARG A 308 -4.94 9.49 -7.69
N LEU A 309 -4.45 8.72 -6.73
CA LEU A 309 -5.16 8.44 -5.49
C LEU A 309 -4.80 9.51 -4.47
N ILE A 310 -5.79 9.87 -3.67
CA ILE A 310 -5.64 10.64 -2.45
C ILE A 310 -6.35 9.88 -1.33
N ILE A 311 -6.04 10.11 -0.07
CA ILE A 311 -6.79 9.50 1.04
C ILE A 311 -8.06 10.30 1.35
N SER A 312 -7.97 11.63 1.26
CA SER A 312 -9.07 12.54 1.58
C SER A 312 -8.80 13.95 1.04
N ARG A 313 -9.81 14.82 1.13
CA ARG A 313 -9.69 16.26 0.92
C ARG A 313 -10.09 16.99 2.20
N LEU A 314 -9.24 17.89 2.66
CA LEU A 314 -9.56 18.74 3.81
C LEU A 314 -10.67 19.74 3.45
N PRO A 315 -11.37 20.32 4.45
CA PRO A 315 -12.38 21.36 4.20
C PRO A 315 -11.84 22.57 3.42
N SER A 316 -10.53 22.83 3.48
CA SER A 316 -9.84 23.86 2.69
C SER A 316 -9.68 23.50 1.20
N GLY A 317 -10.04 22.29 0.78
CA GLY A 317 -9.84 21.77 -0.57
C GLY A 317 -8.46 21.12 -0.79
N VAL A 318 -7.58 21.16 0.21
CA VAL A 318 -6.25 20.53 0.13
C VAL A 318 -6.40 19.01 0.03
N GLU A 319 -5.78 18.43 -0.99
CA GLU A 319 -5.75 16.99 -1.19
C GLU A 319 -4.63 16.36 -0.35
N VAL A 320 -4.93 15.23 0.28
CA VAL A 320 -3.98 14.51 1.12
C VAL A 320 -3.64 13.19 0.46
N GLU A 321 -2.36 12.93 0.20
CA GLU A 321 -1.90 11.68 -0.39
C GLU A 321 -1.62 10.62 0.69
N GLU A 322 -1.68 9.33 0.31
CA GLU A 322 -1.30 8.23 1.19
C GLU A 322 0.24 8.16 1.28
N ILE A 323 0.82 8.80 2.30
CA ILE A 323 2.27 8.81 2.48
C ILE A 323 2.73 7.46 3.04
N GLY A 324 3.39 6.64 2.22
CA GLY A 324 4.40 5.65 2.66
C GLY A 324 3.98 4.57 3.67
N ILE A 325 2.70 4.40 4.00
CA ILE A 325 2.18 3.30 4.81
C ILE A 325 1.92 2.12 3.85
N GLY A 326 2.61 0.99 4.04
CA GLY A 326 2.52 -0.18 3.13
C GLY A 326 3.54 -0.21 1.97
N GLY A 327 4.68 0.49 2.09
CA GLY A 327 5.87 0.27 1.26
C GLY A 327 5.69 0.46 -0.27
N GLY A 328 5.91 1.66 -0.78
CA GLY A 328 6.02 1.84 -2.24
C GLY A 328 6.23 3.26 -2.74
N TRP A 329 5.85 4.27 -1.95
CA TRP A 329 5.97 5.68 -2.35
C TRP A 329 7.43 6.22 -2.39
N GLY A 330 8.41 5.39 -2.00
CA GLY A 330 9.85 5.65 -2.15
C GLY A 330 10.59 4.72 -3.13
N ASP A 331 10.01 3.57 -3.50
CA ASP A 331 10.71 2.53 -4.28
C ASP A 331 10.25 2.43 -5.75
N LEU A 332 9.10 3.02 -6.10
CA LEU A 332 8.40 2.73 -7.36
C LEU A 332 8.13 3.95 -8.25
N VAL A 333 8.74 5.09 -7.92
CA VAL A 333 9.02 6.19 -8.84
C VAL A 333 10.43 6.64 -8.46
N PRO A 334 11.41 6.74 -9.40
CA PRO A 334 12.73 7.22 -9.04
C PRO A 334 12.61 8.61 -8.42
N ARG A 335 12.87 8.72 -7.12
CA ARG A 335 13.26 10.00 -6.54
C ARG A 335 14.75 10.14 -6.83
N HIS A 336 15.14 11.22 -7.48
CA HIS A 336 16.54 11.60 -7.56
C HIS A 336 16.90 12.19 -6.19
N GLU A 337 17.19 11.33 -5.23
CA GLU A 337 17.66 11.73 -3.90
C GLU A 337 19.18 11.83 -3.94
N VAL A 338 19.72 13.02 -3.67
CA VAL A 338 21.13 13.19 -3.33
C VAL A 338 21.22 13.01 -1.82
N ALA A 339 21.86 11.93 -1.37
CA ALA A 339 22.18 11.77 0.04
C ALA A 339 23.30 12.77 0.37
N MET A 340 22.95 13.84 1.07
CA MET A 340 23.91 14.81 1.61
C MET A 340 23.89 14.73 3.13
N ASP A 341 25.06 14.84 3.74
CA ASP A 341 25.22 15.05 5.19
C ASP A 341 24.50 16.36 5.60
N PHE A 342 23.95 16.42 6.81
CA PHE A 342 23.39 17.64 7.39
C PHE A 342 24.38 18.81 7.37
N ASP A 343 25.67 18.53 7.60
CA ASP A 343 26.74 19.51 7.55
C ASP A 343 27.02 19.97 6.10
N ASP A 344 26.95 19.06 5.12
CA ASP A 344 27.10 19.39 3.68
C ASP A 344 25.93 20.26 3.17
N VAL A 345 24.70 19.99 3.62
CA VAL A 345 23.51 20.77 3.25
C VAL A 345 23.54 22.16 3.89
N LYS A 346 24.01 22.25 5.13
CA LYS A 346 24.18 23.53 5.82
C LYS A 346 25.23 24.40 5.12
N GLU A 347 26.38 23.82 4.76
CA GLU A 347 27.43 24.52 4.01
C GLU A 347 26.95 24.93 2.61
N LEU A 348 26.17 24.10 1.93
CA LEU A 348 25.54 24.43 0.65
C LEU A 348 24.60 25.63 0.76
N LEU A 349 23.71 25.64 1.77
CA LEU A 349 22.79 26.74 2.00
C LEU A 349 23.54 28.02 2.39
N GLU A 350 24.56 27.92 3.23
CA GLU A 350 25.40 29.06 3.62
C GLU A 350 26.17 29.64 2.42
N THR A 351 26.64 28.80 1.50
CA THR A 351 27.38 29.22 0.30
C THR A 351 26.46 29.85 -0.76
N VAL A 352 25.26 29.28 -0.99
CA VAL A 352 24.30 29.79 -1.98
C VAL A 352 23.65 31.10 -1.51
N PHE A 353 23.48 31.28 -0.21
CA PHE A 353 22.86 32.49 0.37
C PHE A 353 23.86 33.50 0.95
N ALA A 354 25.16 33.32 0.71
CA ALA A 354 26.23 34.15 1.28
C ALA A 354 26.16 35.64 0.90
N GLU A 355 25.48 36.01 -0.20
CA GLU A 355 25.53 37.37 -0.77
C GLU A 355 24.16 38.06 -0.94
N THR A 356 23.06 37.53 -0.37
CA THR A 356 21.72 38.11 -0.60
C THR A 356 21.16 38.85 0.61
N GLU A 357 20.97 40.17 0.51
CA GLU A 357 20.40 41.02 1.57
C GLU A 357 18.85 41.10 1.55
N GLU A 358 18.17 40.30 0.72
CA GLU A 358 16.71 40.36 0.59
C GLU A 358 15.99 39.56 1.70
N PRO A 359 15.06 40.18 2.46
CA PRO A 359 14.41 39.56 3.61
C PRO A 359 13.55 38.32 3.28
N ILE A 360 13.06 38.23 2.04
CA ILE A 360 12.29 37.07 1.53
C ILE A 360 13.17 35.81 1.47
N VAL A 361 14.47 35.97 1.24
CA VAL A 361 15.42 34.87 1.10
C VAL A 361 15.81 34.29 2.47
N GLU A 362 15.85 35.12 3.51
CA GLU A 362 16.12 34.69 4.88
C GLU A 362 14.93 33.89 5.48
N ASP A 363 13.69 34.24 5.12
CA ASP A 363 12.51 33.46 5.52
C ASP A 363 12.47 32.09 4.82
N ILE A 364 12.83 32.02 3.54
CA ILE A 364 12.95 30.77 2.79
C ILE A 364 14.08 29.90 3.35
N ARG A 365 15.22 30.51 3.70
CA ARG A 365 16.35 29.83 4.36
C ARG A 365 15.93 29.21 5.69
N ARG A 366 15.21 29.93 6.54
CA ARG A 366 14.69 29.41 7.81
C ARG A 366 13.68 28.28 7.62
N MET A 367 12.80 28.40 6.63
CA MET A 367 11.78 27.39 6.35
C MET A 367 12.41 26.08 5.83
N LEU A 368 13.42 26.16 4.95
CA LEU A 368 14.15 24.99 4.45
C LEU A 368 14.96 24.28 5.55
N LEU A 369 15.61 25.04 6.43
CA LEU A 369 16.33 24.48 7.58
C LEU A 369 15.38 23.80 8.59
N ALA A 370 14.17 24.34 8.78
CA ALA A 370 13.16 23.73 9.63
C ALA A 370 12.60 22.42 9.04
N GLU A 371 12.37 22.36 7.72
CA GLU A 371 11.88 21.17 7.02
C GLU A 371 12.94 20.03 6.96
N LEU A 372 14.22 20.39 6.81
CA LEU A 372 15.36 19.46 6.86
C LEU A 372 15.62 18.89 8.25
N SER A 373 15.17 19.60 9.29
CA SER A 373 15.28 19.16 10.69
C SER A 373 14.12 18.24 11.10
N SER A 374 12.99 18.27 10.38
CA SER A 374 11.78 17.50 10.68
C SER A 374 11.58 16.27 9.78
N THR A 375 12.30 16.20 8.66
CA THR A 375 12.38 15.02 7.80
C THR A 375 13.78 14.43 7.89
N ALA A 376 13.94 13.12 7.73
CA ALA A 376 15.23 12.43 7.76
C ALA A 376 16.13 12.78 6.54
N GLY A 377 16.36 14.06 6.27
CA GLY A 377 17.42 14.58 5.40
C GLY A 377 17.18 14.51 3.88
N ALA A 378 15.97 14.77 3.36
CA ALA A 378 15.77 14.76 1.90
C ALA A 378 14.83 15.87 1.37
N ILE A 379 15.25 16.57 0.31
CA ILE A 379 14.48 17.60 -0.42
C ILE A 379 14.14 17.09 -1.84
N SER A 380 12.90 17.30 -2.30
CA SER A 380 12.42 16.88 -3.63
C SER A 380 12.85 17.85 -4.77
N LEU A 381 13.46 17.30 -5.82
CA LEU A 381 13.96 18.03 -7.01
C LEU A 381 13.08 17.90 -8.27
N ASP A 382 11.81 17.48 -8.16
CA ASP A 382 10.95 17.27 -9.34
C ASP A 382 10.78 18.55 -10.20
N GLY A 383 10.85 18.42 -11.53
CA GLY A 383 10.59 19.52 -12.48
C GLY A 383 11.81 20.34 -12.92
N ILE A 384 13.03 19.96 -12.51
CA ILE A 384 14.26 20.57 -13.03
C ILE A 384 14.59 19.91 -14.38
N PRO A 385 14.71 20.68 -15.49
CA PRO A 385 15.15 20.12 -16.76
C PRO A 385 16.57 19.58 -16.60
N SER A 386 16.75 18.28 -16.82
CA SER A 386 18.08 17.67 -16.87
C SER A 386 18.81 18.19 -18.11
N VAL A 387 19.85 18.98 -17.89
CA VAL A 387 20.85 19.31 -18.91
C VAL A 387 22.14 18.57 -18.53
N GLY A 388 22.19 17.28 -18.86
CA GLY A 388 23.38 16.44 -18.73
C GLY A 388 23.73 15.96 -17.31
N ASP A 389 24.76 15.11 -17.23
CA ASP A 389 25.21 14.41 -16.01
C ASP A 389 25.90 15.31 -14.97
N GLN A 390 25.93 16.64 -15.15
CA GLN A 390 26.51 17.58 -14.19
C GLN A 390 25.69 18.88 -14.14
N ILE A 391 25.08 19.17 -12.99
CA ILE A 391 24.44 20.46 -12.66
C ILE A 391 25.37 21.22 -11.72
N SER A 392 25.59 22.50 -11.96
CA SER A 392 26.35 23.34 -11.02
C SER A 392 25.51 23.65 -9.78
N LEU A 393 26.16 23.80 -8.61
CA LEU A 393 25.46 24.10 -7.34
C LEU A 393 24.65 25.40 -7.41
N LYS A 394 25.08 26.36 -8.22
CA LYS A 394 24.36 27.61 -8.47
C LYS A 394 23.06 27.40 -9.24
N ASP A 395 23.08 26.59 -10.30
CA ASP A 395 21.90 26.30 -11.13
C ASP A 395 20.84 25.48 -10.36
N LEU A 396 21.30 24.62 -9.44
CA LEU A 396 20.43 23.88 -8.52
C LEU A 396 19.71 24.83 -7.55
N GLY A 397 20.45 25.78 -6.96
CA GLY A 397 19.89 26.81 -6.07
C GLY A 397 18.85 27.70 -6.74
N GLU A 398 19.14 28.19 -7.95
CA GLU A 398 18.20 29.01 -8.73
C GLU A 398 16.93 28.23 -9.16
N SER A 399 17.04 26.92 -9.40
CA SER A 399 15.91 26.08 -9.77
C SER A 399 14.98 25.79 -8.59
N LEU A 400 15.54 25.60 -7.39
CA LEU A 400 14.78 25.48 -6.14
C LEU A 400 14.02 26.77 -5.81
N LEU A 401 14.66 27.93 -5.98
CA LEU A 401 14.03 29.24 -5.80
C LEU A 401 12.84 29.47 -6.75
N ARG A 402 12.98 29.12 -8.03
CA ARG A 402 11.88 29.20 -9.02
C ARG A 402 10.67 28.35 -8.63
N LYS A 403 10.91 27.15 -8.08
CA LYS A 403 9.85 26.22 -7.67
C LYS A 403 9.09 26.72 -6.44
N LEU A 404 9.79 27.36 -5.50
CA LEU A 404 9.19 27.99 -4.32
C LEU A 404 8.41 29.26 -4.70
N ALA A 405 8.91 30.07 -5.64
CA ALA A 405 8.18 31.24 -6.16
C ALA A 405 6.86 30.85 -6.86
N HIS A 406 6.81 29.73 -7.57
CA HIS A 406 5.56 29.18 -8.14
C HIS A 406 4.59 28.62 -7.11
N LYS A 407 5.06 28.27 -5.90
CA LYS A 407 4.21 27.82 -4.80
C LYS A 407 3.51 28.99 -4.10
N SER A 408 4.08 30.20 -4.16
CA SER A 408 3.50 31.42 -3.60
C SER A 408 2.52 32.15 -4.54
N SER A 409 2.53 31.89 -5.85
CA SER A 409 1.67 32.61 -6.81
C SER A 409 0.29 32.01 -7.07
N VAL A 410 -0.13 30.95 -6.35
CA VAL A 410 -1.48 30.38 -6.45
C VAL A 410 -2.45 30.95 -5.39
N VAL A 411 -2.01 31.93 -4.60
CA VAL A 411 -2.90 32.68 -3.70
C VAL A 411 -3.03 34.11 -4.22
N LEU A 412 -4.28 34.48 -4.54
CA LEU A 412 -4.79 35.76 -5.07
C LEU A 412 -4.95 35.81 -6.60
N ASP A 413 -6.12 35.38 -7.10
CA ASP A 413 -7.02 36.35 -7.74
C ASP A 413 -8.48 35.84 -7.74
N GLU A 414 -9.28 36.32 -6.79
CA GLU A 414 -10.73 36.37 -6.94
C GLU A 414 -11.06 37.56 -7.85
N LYS A 415 -11.29 37.31 -9.14
CA LYS A 415 -12.21 38.12 -9.96
C LYS A 415 -12.63 37.40 -11.24
N GLY A 416 -13.94 37.36 -11.42
CA GLY A 416 -14.67 36.51 -12.35
C GLY A 416 -14.17 36.44 -13.79
N LEU A 417 -14.34 35.25 -14.37
CA LEU A 417 -14.52 35.12 -15.82
C LEU A 417 -15.50 33.99 -16.14
N SER A 418 -16.46 34.33 -16.97
CA SER A 418 -17.45 33.50 -17.64
C SER A 418 -16.89 32.16 -18.15
N THR A 419 -17.53 31.06 -17.79
CA THR A 419 -17.24 29.72 -18.32
C THR A 419 -17.77 29.57 -19.74
N SER A 420 -16.87 29.76 -20.71
CA SER A 420 -16.97 29.16 -22.05
C SER A 420 -16.40 27.73 -22.02
N GLN A 421 -17.15 26.78 -22.56
CA GLN A 421 -16.85 25.36 -22.90
C GLN A 421 -15.50 24.73 -22.48
N ASP A 422 -15.59 23.79 -21.53
CA ASP A 422 -15.06 22.40 -21.60
C ASP A 422 -13.54 22.14 -21.81
N ASP A 423 -12.67 22.64 -20.93
CA ASP A 423 -11.29 22.13 -20.83
C ASP A 423 -11.19 21.07 -19.72
N LEU A 424 -11.18 19.79 -20.10
CA LEU A 424 -11.08 18.67 -19.18
C LEU A 424 -9.65 18.55 -18.62
N LEU A 425 -9.54 18.28 -17.31
CA LEU A 425 -8.24 18.25 -16.62
C LEU A 425 -7.34 17.11 -17.11
N LYS A 426 -6.02 17.33 -17.18
CA LYS A 426 -5.04 16.25 -17.43
C LYS A 426 -4.78 15.35 -16.22
N VAL A 427 -5.26 15.73 -15.04
CA VAL A 427 -5.12 14.95 -13.80
C VAL A 427 -6.48 14.79 -13.13
N ILE A 428 -6.84 13.55 -12.84
CA ILE A 428 -8.00 13.15 -12.07
C ILE A 428 -7.49 12.65 -10.72
N THR A 429 -7.96 13.26 -9.64
CA THR A 429 -7.75 12.77 -8.28
C THR A 429 -9.05 12.18 -7.75
N PHE A 430 -8.97 11.17 -6.88
CA PHE A 430 -10.14 10.64 -6.17
C PHE A 430 -9.72 10.01 -4.83
N PRO A 431 -10.56 10.10 -3.80
CA PRO A 431 -10.25 9.54 -2.50
C PRO A 431 -10.38 8.02 -2.52
N TYR A 432 -9.38 7.28 -2.06
CA TYR A 432 -9.44 5.84 -1.87
C TYR A 432 -8.34 5.42 -0.90
N SER A 433 -8.71 5.16 0.36
CA SER A 433 -7.78 4.68 1.39
C SER A 433 -7.83 3.16 1.51
N ARG A 434 -6.66 2.52 1.68
CA ARG A 434 -6.54 1.10 2.03
C ARG A 434 -6.52 0.86 3.53
N HIS A 435 -6.32 1.91 4.32
CA HIS A 435 -6.33 1.87 5.78
C HIS A 435 -7.59 2.54 6.33
N SER A 436 -7.97 2.12 7.52
CA SER A 436 -9.08 2.69 8.28
C SER A 436 -8.77 4.12 8.72
N SER A 437 -9.79 4.97 8.76
CA SER A 437 -9.77 6.24 9.48
C SER A 437 -9.94 6.00 10.98
N TYR A 438 -9.63 7.01 11.79
CA TYR A 438 -9.78 6.89 13.25
C TYR A 438 -11.21 6.53 13.70
N PRO A 439 -12.30 7.12 13.16
CA PRO A 439 -13.66 6.71 13.51
C PRO A 439 -13.98 5.26 13.13
N GLU A 440 -13.49 4.78 11.99
CA GLU A 440 -13.68 3.39 11.57
C GLU A 440 -12.96 2.41 12.52
N LEU A 441 -11.76 2.76 12.98
CA LEU A 441 -11.02 1.99 13.99
C LEU A 441 -11.76 1.99 15.33
N ARG A 442 -12.29 3.15 15.75
CA ARG A 442 -13.10 3.26 16.98
C ARG A 442 -14.36 2.42 16.90
N HIS A 443 -15.06 2.42 15.77
CA HIS A 443 -16.23 1.58 15.55
C HIS A 443 -15.89 0.09 15.64
N LEU A 444 -14.77 -0.35 15.06
CA LEU A 444 -14.29 -1.73 15.20
C LEU A 444 -14.06 -2.10 16.69
N VAL A 445 -13.35 -1.27 17.43
CA VAL A 445 -13.07 -1.51 18.87
C VAL A 445 -14.36 -1.49 19.70
N GLU A 446 -15.30 -0.60 19.39
CA GLU A 446 -16.60 -0.51 20.08
C GLU A 446 -17.46 -1.77 19.89
N ILE A 447 -17.35 -2.41 18.72
CA ILE A 447 -18.05 -3.66 18.42
C ILE A 447 -17.46 -4.84 19.19
N PHE A 448 -16.13 -4.97 19.24
CA PHE A 448 -15.47 -6.10 19.88
C PHE A 448 -15.30 -5.96 21.39
N LYS A 449 -15.22 -4.72 21.91
CA LYS A 449 -15.02 -4.40 23.34
C LYS A 449 -13.93 -5.26 24.00
N PRO A 450 -12.71 -5.30 23.45
CA PRO A 450 -11.64 -6.11 24.03
C PRO A 450 -11.22 -5.58 25.41
N LYS A 451 -10.52 -6.41 26.18
CA LYS A 451 -9.92 -5.97 27.45
C LYS A 451 -8.81 -4.94 27.23
N ASP A 452 -8.05 -5.08 26.14
CA ASP A 452 -6.95 -4.19 25.77
C ASP A 452 -6.86 -3.94 24.24
N VAL A 453 -6.19 -2.86 23.84
CA VAL A 453 -5.90 -2.52 22.45
C VAL A 453 -4.43 -2.14 22.32
N TYR A 454 -3.69 -2.91 21.53
CA TYR A 454 -2.29 -2.66 21.23
C TYR A 454 -2.13 -1.98 19.87
N PRO A 455 -1.43 -0.83 19.78
CA PRO A 455 -1.21 -0.13 18.51
C PRO A 455 -0.08 -0.77 17.68
N CYS A 456 -0.36 -1.19 16.45
CA CYS A 456 0.65 -1.81 15.58
C CYS A 456 1.47 -0.82 14.75
N THR A 457 1.04 0.45 14.69
CA THR A 457 1.73 1.53 14.00
C THR A 457 1.79 2.74 14.91
N VAL A 458 2.94 3.00 15.51
CA VAL A 458 3.16 4.16 16.38
C VAL A 458 4.22 5.09 15.79
N ASN A 459 4.03 6.40 15.97
CA ASN A 459 5.15 7.34 15.86
C ASN A 459 5.81 7.42 17.24
N GLU A 460 6.99 6.83 17.38
CA GLU A 460 7.73 6.76 18.66
C GLU A 460 8.00 8.14 19.27
N GLU A 461 8.11 9.21 18.46
CA GLU A 461 8.36 10.58 18.94
C GLU A 461 7.13 11.24 19.57
N ASN A 462 5.93 10.78 19.22
CA ASN A 462 4.66 11.36 19.67
C ASN A 462 3.82 10.37 20.51
N TRP A 463 4.39 9.21 20.83
CA TRP A 463 3.74 8.21 21.67
C TRP A 463 3.86 8.61 23.14
N TYR A 464 2.81 9.24 23.65
CA TYR A 464 2.62 9.41 25.09
C TYR A 464 1.89 8.16 25.59
N GLU A 465 2.59 7.29 26.32
CA GLU A 465 1.90 6.34 27.21
C GLU A 465 0.99 7.17 28.10
N GLY A 466 -0.33 7.01 27.94
CA GLY A 466 -1.31 7.77 28.69
C GLY A 466 -1.02 7.65 30.19
N THR A 467 -0.83 8.79 30.84
CA THR A 467 -0.78 8.96 32.31
C THR A 467 -2.04 8.49 33.00
#